data_AF-A0A258I1H3-F1
#
_entry.id   AF-A0A258I1H3-F1
#
_cell.length_a   1.000
_cell.length_b   1.000
_cell.length_c   1.000
_cell.angle_alpha   90.00
_cell.angle_beta   90.00
_cell.angle_gamma   90.00
#
_symmetry.space_group_name_H-M   'P 1'
#
loop_
_entity.id
_entity.type
_entity.pdbx_description
1 polymer ?
#
loop_
_entity_poly.entity_id
_entity_poly.type
_entity_poly.pdbx_seq_one_letter_code
_entity_poly.pdbx_strand_id
1 'polypeptide(L)'
;MTWAALHDAAGVVCTLAGLPQEMRKPDIRNFPAIMRDTGGWRYDLAKQGVDDLASFMEPGLTALLAVSARGISPVPAAQALWNEFVTSRAALLTLIPPLGIKRRA
;
A
#
# COMPACT_ATOMS: atom_id res chain seq x y z
N MET A 1 6.17 4.54 7.46
CA MET A 1 6.05 3.07 7.56
C MET A 1 6.93 2.40 6.49
N THR A 2 7.38 1.16 6.67
CA THR A 2 8.01 0.42 5.55
C THR A 2 6.93 -0.15 4.62
N TRP A 3 7.31 -0.51 3.39
CA TRP A 3 6.40 -1.19 2.45
C TRP A 3 5.78 -2.46 3.02
N ALA A 4 6.57 -3.30 3.70
CA ALA A 4 6.06 -4.50 4.36
C ALA A 4 5.04 -4.14 5.45
N ALA A 5 5.35 -3.15 6.30
CA ALA A 5 4.44 -2.71 7.37
C ALA A 5 3.13 -2.12 6.82
N LEU A 6 3.18 -1.39 5.70
CA LEU A 6 1.98 -0.90 5.00
C LEU A 6 1.08 -2.05 4.58
N HIS A 7 1.66 -3.12 4.03
CA HIS A 7 0.92 -4.29 3.62
C HIS A 7 0.33 -5.08 4.78
N ASP A 8 1.05 -5.15 5.90
CA ASP A 8 0.52 -5.81 7.10
C ASP A 8 -0.63 -5.00 7.71
N ALA A 9 -0.51 -3.65 7.78
CA ALA A 9 -1.60 -2.77 8.18
C ALA A 9 -2.81 -2.87 7.24
N ALA A 10 -2.58 -2.86 5.92
CA ALA A 10 -3.64 -3.03 4.94
C ALA A 10 -4.34 -4.39 5.08
N GLY A 11 -3.62 -5.45 5.46
CA GLY A 11 -4.22 -6.75 5.79
C GLY A 11 -5.22 -6.65 6.95
N VAL A 12 -4.89 -5.90 8.01
CA VAL A 12 -5.83 -5.62 9.11
C VAL A 12 -7.05 -4.84 8.61
N VAL A 13 -6.85 -3.80 7.79
CA VAL A 13 -7.96 -3.03 7.20
C VAL A 13 -8.87 -3.92 6.36
N CYS A 14 -8.30 -4.83 5.55
CA CYS A 14 -9.05 -5.79 4.74
C CYS A 14 -9.91 -6.72 5.60
N THR A 15 -9.37 -7.21 6.72
CA THR A 15 -10.14 -7.99 7.71
C THR A 15 -11.28 -7.18 8.32
N LEU A 16 -11.02 -5.93 8.74
CA LEU A 16 -12.05 -5.03 9.28
C LEU A 16 -13.14 -4.68 8.24
N ALA A 17 -12.79 -4.69 6.96
CA ALA A 17 -13.69 -4.49 5.84
C ALA A 17 -14.57 -5.72 5.52
N GLY A 18 -14.32 -6.86 6.17
CA GLY A 18 -15.01 -8.13 5.90
C GLY A 18 -14.65 -8.72 4.53
N LEU A 19 -13.48 -8.38 3.98
CA LEU A 19 -13.03 -8.82 2.67
C LEU A 19 -12.05 -10.00 2.77
N PRO A 20 -12.00 -10.87 1.76
CA PRO A 20 -10.99 -11.93 1.69
C PRO A 20 -9.60 -11.31 1.48
N GLN A 21 -8.61 -11.85 2.19
CA GLN A 21 -7.22 -11.41 2.08
C GLN A 21 -6.68 -11.66 0.66
N GLU A 22 -6.02 -10.66 0.10
CA GLU A 22 -5.37 -10.78 -1.21
C GLU A 22 -4.06 -11.56 -1.10
N MET A 23 -3.84 -12.51 -2.01
CA MET A 23 -2.54 -13.17 -2.15
C MET A 23 -1.52 -12.19 -2.75
N ARG A 24 -0.46 -11.87 -1.98
CA ARG A 24 0.58 -10.94 -2.44
C ARG A 24 1.40 -11.54 -3.59
N LYS A 25 1.30 -10.92 -4.76
CA LYS A 25 2.10 -11.25 -5.94
C LYS A 25 3.59 -10.85 -5.75
N PRO A 26 4.53 -11.47 -6.47
CA PRO A 26 5.97 -11.19 -6.31
C PRO A 26 6.39 -9.76 -6.64
N ASP A 27 5.77 -9.13 -7.64
CA ASP A 27 5.96 -7.74 -8.03
C ASP A 27 5.62 -6.77 -6.90
N ILE A 28 4.49 -7.00 -6.20
CA ILE A 28 4.10 -6.27 -5.01
C ILE A 28 5.16 -6.44 -3.92
N ARG A 29 5.53 -7.68 -3.59
CA ARG A 29 6.48 -7.94 -2.51
C ARG A 29 7.86 -7.33 -2.78
N ASN A 30 8.33 -7.42 -4.02
CA ASN A 30 9.68 -7.01 -4.40
C ASN A 30 9.76 -5.54 -4.85
N PHE A 31 8.64 -4.81 -4.88
CA PHE A 31 8.56 -3.42 -5.35
C PHE A 31 9.68 -2.52 -4.80
N PRO A 32 9.98 -2.47 -3.48
CA PRO A 32 11.04 -1.60 -2.96
C PRO A 32 12.43 -1.93 -3.53
N ALA A 33 12.73 -3.22 -3.71
CA ALA A 33 14.00 -3.65 -4.29
C ALA A 33 14.07 -3.28 -5.77
N ILE A 34 13.00 -3.55 -6.53
CA ILE A 34 12.89 -3.19 -7.95
C ILE A 34 13.08 -1.69 -8.16
N MET A 35 12.44 -0.85 -7.33
CA MET A 35 12.53 0.60 -7.47
C MET A 35 13.91 1.12 -7.08
N ARG A 36 14.52 0.60 -6.01
CA ARG A 36 15.90 0.94 -5.64
C ARG A 36 16.87 0.62 -6.77
N ASP A 37 16.71 -0.55 -7.39
CA ASP A 37 17.54 -0.96 -8.50
C ASP A 37 17.26 -0.08 -9.75
N THR A 38 16.01 0.35 -9.96
CA THR A 38 15.63 1.26 -11.06
C THR A 38 16.28 2.63 -10.93
N GLY A 39 16.32 3.20 -9.71
CA GLY A 39 16.93 4.51 -9.45
C GLY A 39 16.23 5.69 -10.14
N GLY A 40 16.86 6.86 -10.03
CA GLY A 40 16.42 8.10 -10.65
C GLY A 40 15.01 8.55 -10.24
N TRP A 41 14.36 9.34 -11.11
CA TRP A 41 13.05 9.95 -10.81
C TRP A 41 11.96 8.94 -10.43
N ARG A 42 12.02 7.72 -10.98
CA ARG A 42 11.07 6.64 -10.65
C ARG A 42 11.23 6.17 -9.21
N TYR A 43 12.47 6.05 -8.74
CA TYR A 43 12.76 5.69 -7.37
C TYR A 43 12.31 6.79 -6.40
N ASP A 44 12.62 8.05 -6.72
CA ASP A 44 12.24 9.19 -5.88
C ASP A 44 10.72 9.32 -5.74
N LEU A 45 10.00 9.19 -6.87
CA LEU A 45 8.53 9.22 -6.88
C LEU A 45 7.93 8.01 -6.14
N ALA A 46 8.50 6.82 -6.30
CA ALA A 46 8.04 5.64 -5.56
C ALA A 46 8.26 5.79 -4.05
N LYS A 47 9.38 6.36 -3.63
CA LYS A 47 9.65 6.64 -2.21
C LYS A 47 8.60 7.61 -1.64
N GLN A 48 8.37 8.73 -2.32
CA GLN A 48 7.34 9.69 -1.92
C GLN A 48 5.96 9.03 -1.84
N GLY A 49 5.57 8.25 -2.85
CA GLY A 49 4.28 7.58 -2.85
C GLY A 49 4.11 6.55 -1.72
N VAL A 50 5.19 5.89 -1.28
CA VAL A 50 5.16 5.02 -0.09
C VAL A 50 4.94 5.83 1.19
N ASP A 51 5.57 7.01 1.30
CA ASP A 51 5.34 7.93 2.41
C ASP A 51 3.88 8.47 2.40
N ASP A 52 3.33 8.78 1.22
CA ASP A 52 1.94 9.19 1.06
C ASP A 52 0.96 8.09 1.48
N LEU A 53 1.20 6.83 1.10
CA LEU A 53 0.42 5.69 1.57
C LEU A 53 0.42 5.59 3.10
N ALA A 54 1.57 5.81 3.74
CA ALA A 54 1.69 5.77 5.19
C ALA A 54 0.91 6.90 5.87
N SER A 55 0.89 8.08 5.25
CA SER A 55 0.26 9.28 5.81
C SER A 55 -1.23 9.11 6.10
N PHE A 56 -1.94 8.30 5.30
CA PHE A 56 -3.37 8.02 5.53
C PHE A 56 -3.61 6.65 6.17
N MET A 57 -2.74 5.65 5.93
CA MET A 57 -2.93 4.30 6.45
C MET A 57 -2.85 4.27 7.98
N GLU A 58 -1.84 4.90 8.57
CA GLU A 58 -1.63 4.89 10.02
C GLU A 58 -2.77 5.55 10.81
N PRO A 59 -3.17 6.81 10.52
CA PRO A 59 -4.31 7.41 11.20
C PRO A 59 -5.64 6.72 10.84
N GLY A 60 -5.81 6.27 9.60
CA GLY A 60 -7.01 5.55 9.15
C GLY A 60 -7.23 4.26 9.92
N LEU A 61 -6.21 3.40 10.00
CA LEU A 61 -6.29 2.16 10.77
C LEU A 61 -6.52 2.43 12.26
N THR A 62 -5.83 3.43 12.83
CA THR A 62 -6.01 3.83 14.23
C THR A 62 -7.47 4.22 14.52
N ALA A 63 -8.09 5.00 13.63
CA ALA A 63 -9.48 5.39 13.76
C ALA A 63 -10.44 4.19 13.66
N LEU A 64 -10.22 3.27 12.72
CA LEU A 64 -11.03 2.07 12.56
C LEU A 64 -10.98 1.17 13.80
N LEU A 65 -9.79 0.98 14.38
CA LEU A 65 -9.62 0.22 15.61
C LEU A 65 -10.34 0.89 16.80
N ALA A 66 -10.27 2.23 16.90
CA ALA A 66 -10.97 2.97 17.94
C ALA A 66 -12.51 2.88 17.81
N VAL A 67 -13.04 2.93 16.59
CA VAL A 67 -14.47 2.73 16.30
C VAL A 67 -14.90 1.32 16.67
N SER A 68 -14.13 0.31 16.25
CA SER A 68 -14.39 -1.10 16.55
C SER A 68 -14.37 -1.39 18.05
N ALA A 69 -13.41 -0.80 18.79
CA ALA A 69 -13.32 -0.94 20.24
C ALA A 69 -14.55 -0.39 20.99
N ARG A 70 -15.32 0.52 20.37
CA ARG A 70 -16.59 1.04 20.91
C ARG A 70 -17.80 0.17 20.53
N GLY A 71 -17.60 -0.97 19.87
CA GLY A 71 -18.66 -1.86 19.39
C GLY A 71 -19.39 -1.31 18.15
N ILE A 72 -18.88 -0.24 17.54
CA ILE A 72 -19.45 0.33 16.31
C ILE A 72 -18.80 -0.39 15.12
N SER A 73 -19.61 -0.77 14.14
CA SER A 73 -19.10 -1.44 12.94
C SER A 73 -18.20 -0.50 12.13
N PRO A 74 -16.92 -0.86 11.90
CA PRO A 74 -16.00 -0.07 11.09
C PRO A 74 -16.11 -0.40 9.57
N VAL A 75 -16.95 -1.35 9.18
CA VAL A 75 -16.92 -1.99 7.85
C VAL A 75 -16.96 -1.00 6.68
N PRO A 76 -17.89 -0.02 6.61
CA PRO A 76 -17.95 0.88 5.45
C PRO A 76 -16.69 1.76 5.32
N ALA A 77 -16.17 2.24 6.46
CA ALA A 77 -14.97 3.07 6.48
C ALA A 77 -13.72 2.23 6.16
N ALA A 78 -13.66 0.97 6.63
CA ALA A 78 -12.59 0.04 6.31
C ALA A 78 -12.57 -0.31 4.82
N GLN A 79 -13.73 -0.50 4.19
CA GLN A 79 -13.84 -0.73 2.74
C GLN A 79 -13.33 0.48 1.93
N ALA A 80 -13.67 1.70 2.34
CA ALA A 80 -13.16 2.91 1.70
C ALA A 80 -11.63 3.02 1.80
N LEU A 81 -11.08 2.84 2.99
CA LEU A 81 -9.62 2.87 3.22
C LEU A 81 -8.88 1.77 2.45
N TRP A 82 -9.47 0.57 2.39
CA TRP A 82 -8.92 -0.55 1.61
C TRP A 82 -8.88 -0.22 0.12
N ASN A 83 -9.97 0.32 -0.44
CA ASN A 83 -10.03 0.69 -1.85
C ASN A 83 -9.04 1.80 -2.21
N GLU A 84 -8.87 2.78 -1.33
CA GLU A 84 -7.88 3.85 -1.48
C GLU A 84 -6.46 3.27 -1.51
N PHE A 85 -6.13 2.40 -0.54
CA PHE A 85 -4.84 1.71 -0.50
C PHE A 85 -4.58 0.88 -1.76
N VAL A 86 -5.54 0.06 -2.20
CA VAL A 86 -5.37 -0.80 -3.38
C VAL A 86 -5.16 0.03 -4.65
N THR A 87 -5.95 1.09 -4.83
CA THR A 87 -5.84 2.01 -5.97
C THR A 87 -4.50 2.72 -5.99
N SER A 88 -4.12 3.34 -4.87
CA SER A 88 -2.86 4.07 -4.75
C SER A 88 -1.64 3.16 -4.88
N ARG A 89 -1.68 1.96 -4.28
CA ARG A 89 -0.65 0.92 -4.47
C ARG A 89 -0.52 0.51 -5.94
N ALA A 90 -1.64 0.27 -6.62
CA ALA A 90 -1.64 -0.12 -8.03
C ALA A 90 -0.98 0.97 -8.89
N ALA A 91 -1.24 2.25 -8.61
CA ALA A 91 -0.57 3.36 -9.28
C ALA A 91 0.95 3.33 -9.08
N LEU A 92 1.45 3.05 -7.87
CA LEU A 92 2.89 2.90 -7.62
C LEU A 92 3.51 1.75 -8.41
N LEU A 93 2.83 0.63 -8.54
CA LEU A 93 3.33 -0.51 -9.32
C LEU A 93 3.49 -0.19 -10.81
N THR A 94 2.75 0.80 -11.34
CA THR A 94 2.95 1.27 -12.73
C THR A 94 4.28 1.97 -12.97
N LEU A 95 4.99 2.37 -11.89
CA LEU A 95 6.33 2.94 -11.99
C LEU A 95 7.40 1.89 -12.31
N ILE A 96 7.11 0.60 -12.12
CA ILE A 96 8.03 -0.48 -12.46
C ILE A 96 8.33 -0.42 -13.97
N PRO A 97 9.61 -0.33 -14.39
CA PRO A 97 9.95 -0.30 -15.80
C PRO A 97 9.60 -1.63 -16.48
N PRO A 98 9.16 -1.61 -17.76
CA PRO A 98 8.99 -2.80 -18.56
C PRO A 98 10.28 -3.63 -18.64
N LEU A 99 10.15 -4.95 -18.61
CA LEU A 99 11.27 -5.86 -18.81
C LEU A 99 11.92 -5.58 -20.18
N GLY A 100 13.23 -5.28 -20.19
CA GLY A 100 14.02 -5.08 -21.42
C GLY A 100 14.40 -3.64 -21.77
N ILE A 101 13.96 -2.63 -21.02
CA ILE A 101 14.42 -1.25 -21.25
C ILE A 101 15.79 -1.06 -20.59
N LYS A 102 16.84 -0.84 -21.39
CA LYS A 102 18.19 -0.48 -20.92
C LYS A 102 18.11 0.79 -20.07
N ARG A 103 18.68 0.75 -18.88
CA ARG A 103 18.82 1.92 -17.99
C ARG A 103 19.61 3.00 -18.74
N ARG A 104 19.06 4.22 -18.86
CA ARG A 104 19.90 5.38 -19.17
C ARG A 104 20.75 5.63 -17.93
N ALA A 105 22.06 5.48 -18.11
CA ALA A 105 23.09 5.88 -17.15
C ALA A 105 23.05 7.40 -16.92
#